data_AF-K4REG2-F1
#
_entry.id   AF-K4REG2-F1
#
_cell.length_a   1.000
_cell.length_b   1.000
_cell.length_c   1.000
_cell.angle_alpha   90.00
_cell.angle_beta   90.00
_cell.angle_gamma   90.00
#
_symmetry.space_group_name_H-M   'P 1'
#
loop_
_entity.id
_entity.type
_entity.pdbx_description
1 polymer ?
#
loop_
_entity_poly.entity_id
_entity_poly.type
_entity_poly.pdbx_seq_one_letter_code
_entity_poly.pdbx_strand_id
1 'polypeptide(L)'
;MLDAVNPPPDGIQPAPNPPRRARQVEPVLMDTNELAVMLNMSASWVYREAAKLGLKGYKLGKGRNAKVLYKKTEVLKWLEQQKIH
;
A
#
# COMPACT_ATOMS: atom_id res chain seq x y z
N MET A 1 -51.03 -43.12 -12.57
CA MET A 1 -49.66 -42.97 -12.03
C MET A 1 -48.85 -42.28 -13.12
N LEU A 2 -48.42 -41.03 -12.87
CA LEU A 2 -47.25 -40.36 -13.46
C LEU A 2 -47.20 -38.94 -12.87
N ASP A 3 -46.22 -38.73 -11.99
CA ASP A 3 -45.84 -37.49 -11.33
C ASP A 3 -45.48 -36.37 -12.31
N ALA A 4 -46.12 -35.21 -12.16
CA ALA A 4 -45.65 -33.95 -12.72
C ALA A 4 -45.27 -33.02 -11.57
N VAL A 5 -44.07 -33.23 -11.01
CA VAL A 5 -43.43 -32.29 -10.11
C VAL A 5 -43.04 -31.05 -10.92
N ASN A 6 -43.70 -29.92 -10.62
CA ASN A 6 -43.24 -28.60 -11.07
C ASN A 6 -41.81 -28.39 -10.56
N PRO A 7 -40.82 -28.06 -11.42
CA PRO A 7 -39.55 -27.60 -10.89
C PRO A 7 -39.75 -26.23 -10.20
N PRO A 8 -39.14 -25.99 -9.03
CA PRO A 8 -39.19 -24.69 -8.40
C PRO A 8 -38.53 -23.63 -9.31
N PRO A 9 -39.02 -22.37 -9.32
CA PRO A 9 -38.33 -21.30 -10.02
C PRO A 9 -36.93 -21.17 -9.44
N ASP A 10 -35.96 -21.26 -10.35
CA ASP A 10 -34.53 -21.22 -10.15
C ASP A 10 -34.15 -20.29 -9.00
N GLY A 11 -33.49 -20.88 -8.00
CA GLY A 11 -33.05 -20.20 -6.81
C GLY A 11 -32.18 -18.99 -7.15
N ILE A 12 -32.25 -17.99 -6.27
CA ILE A 12 -31.34 -16.84 -6.20
C ILE A 12 -29.93 -17.24 -6.64
N GLN A 13 -29.56 -16.88 -7.87
CA GLN A 13 -28.17 -16.92 -8.31
C GLN A 13 -27.40 -15.99 -7.35
N PRO A 14 -26.42 -16.46 -6.56
CA PRO A 14 -25.55 -15.54 -5.86
C PRO A 14 -24.84 -14.74 -6.94
N ALA A 15 -25.02 -13.42 -6.93
CA ALA A 15 -24.41 -12.49 -7.88
C ALA A 15 -22.95 -12.90 -8.15
N PRO A 16 -22.48 -12.84 -9.41
CA PRO A 16 -21.07 -13.10 -9.69
C PRO A 16 -20.26 -12.14 -8.83
N ASN A 17 -19.38 -12.70 -7.99
CA ASN A 17 -18.45 -11.95 -7.16
C ASN A 17 -17.95 -10.75 -7.98
N PRO A 18 -18.08 -9.51 -7.49
CA PRO A 18 -17.51 -8.38 -8.21
C PRO A 18 -16.05 -8.74 -8.51
N PRO A 19 -15.54 -8.48 -9.73
CA PRO A 19 -14.16 -8.77 -10.04
C PRO A 19 -13.38 -8.18 -8.91
N ARG A 20 -12.63 -9.04 -8.17
CA ARG A 20 -11.79 -8.61 -7.07
C ARG A 20 -10.90 -7.56 -7.69
N ARG A 21 -11.31 -6.28 -7.55
CA ARG A 21 -10.61 -5.10 -8.08
C ARG A 21 -9.22 -5.39 -7.63
N ALA A 22 -8.34 -5.75 -8.58
CA ALA A 22 -6.99 -6.17 -8.27
C ALA A 22 -6.51 -5.08 -7.34
N ARG A 23 -6.45 -5.41 -6.05
CA ARG A 23 -6.23 -4.41 -5.00
C ARG A 23 -4.91 -3.88 -5.45
N GLN A 24 -4.88 -2.67 -6.02
CA GLN A 24 -3.67 -2.15 -6.62
C GLN A 24 -2.71 -2.23 -5.46
N VAL A 25 -1.81 -3.20 -5.52
CA VAL A 25 -0.92 -3.48 -4.41
C VAL A 25 0.04 -2.34 -4.58
N GLU A 26 -0.32 -1.19 -4.02
CA GLU A 26 0.53 -0.04 -4.03
C GLU A 26 1.87 -0.53 -3.55
N PRO A 27 2.96 -0.24 -4.28
CA PRO A 27 4.28 -0.69 -3.89
C PRO A 27 4.45 -0.33 -2.41
N VAL A 28 4.49 -1.38 -1.58
CA VAL A 28 4.44 -1.20 -0.12
C VAL A 28 5.68 -0.46 0.34
N LEU A 29 6.77 -0.54 -0.42
CA LEU A 29 8.10 -0.01 -0.13
C LEU A 29 8.56 0.90 -1.26
N MET A 30 9.01 2.10 -0.88
CA MET A 30 9.52 3.16 -1.73
C MET A 30 10.98 3.42 -1.35
N ASP A 31 11.89 3.56 -2.31
CA ASP A 31 13.26 3.95 -2.00
C ASP A 31 13.40 5.46 -1.74
N THR A 32 14.57 5.89 -1.26
CA THR A 32 14.82 7.29 -0.88
C THR A 32 14.59 8.27 -2.03
N ASN A 33 14.90 7.88 -3.27
CA ASN A 33 14.66 8.74 -4.44
C ASN A 33 13.16 8.89 -4.71
N GLU A 34 12.41 7.78 -4.68
CA GLU A 34 10.96 7.82 -4.86
C GLU A 34 10.28 8.65 -3.76
N LEU A 35 10.73 8.49 -2.51
CA LEU A 35 10.28 9.30 -1.39
C LEU A 35 10.59 10.80 -1.59
N ALA A 36 11.78 11.12 -2.07
CA ALA A 36 12.19 12.50 -2.35
C ALA A 36 11.30 13.15 -3.41
N VAL A 37 10.98 12.42 -4.48
CA VAL A 37 10.04 12.87 -5.52
C VAL A 37 8.64 13.08 -4.94
N MET A 38 8.15 12.14 -4.12
CA MET A 38 6.81 12.26 -3.50
C MET A 38 6.71 13.46 -2.55
N LEU A 39 7.78 13.77 -1.82
CA LEU A 39 7.86 14.93 -0.93
C LEU A 39 8.20 16.23 -1.66
N ASN A 40 8.50 16.18 -2.96
CA ASN A 40 9.05 17.30 -3.73
C ASN A 40 10.30 17.91 -3.07
N MET A 41 11.19 17.06 -2.55
CA MET A 41 12.40 17.41 -1.81
C MET A 41 13.63 16.72 -2.42
N SER A 42 14.83 17.10 -1.98
CA SER A 42 16.06 16.41 -2.41
C SER A 42 16.29 15.11 -1.63
N ALA A 43 16.87 14.08 -2.26
CA ALA A 43 17.23 12.83 -1.58
C ALA A 43 18.19 13.06 -0.39
N SER A 44 19.09 14.04 -0.51
CA SER A 44 19.98 14.48 0.57
C SER A 44 19.20 15.01 1.77
N TRP A 45 18.12 15.76 1.55
CA TRP A 45 17.23 16.20 2.62
C TRP A 45 16.55 15.00 3.28
N VAL A 46 16.07 14.02 2.51
CA VAL A 46 15.44 12.81 3.07
C VAL A 46 16.40 12.04 3.99
N TYR A 47 17.66 11.88 3.58
CA TYR A 47 18.65 11.21 4.43
C TYR A 47 18.94 11.96 5.74
N ARG A 48 18.95 13.29 5.71
CA ARG A 48 19.35 14.11 6.87
C ARG A 48 18.19 14.47 7.78
N GLU A 49 17.04 14.77 7.19
CA GLU A 49 15.92 15.42 7.87
C GLU A 49 14.77 14.46 8.12
N ALA A 50 14.43 13.59 7.17
CA ALA A 50 13.33 12.64 7.38
C ALA A 50 13.62 11.72 8.59
N ALA A 51 14.89 11.32 8.77
CA ALA A 51 15.32 10.55 9.95
C ALA A 51 15.15 11.33 11.27
N LYS A 52 15.41 12.65 11.28
CA LYS A 52 15.23 13.50 12.46
C LYS A 52 13.76 13.70 12.81
N LEU A 53 12.91 13.79 11.79
CA LEU A 53 11.47 13.95 11.95
C LEU A 53 10.76 12.63 12.31
N GLY A 54 11.53 11.56 12.55
CA GLY A 54 11.00 10.28 13.03
C GLY A 54 10.55 9.32 11.92
N LEU A 55 10.80 9.63 10.64
CA LEU A 55 10.49 8.72 9.55
C LEU A 55 11.44 7.52 9.57
N LYS A 56 10.90 6.33 9.88
CA LYS A 56 11.66 5.09 9.92
C LYS A 56 11.94 4.55 8.51
N GLY A 57 13.22 4.58 8.14
CA GLY A 57 13.73 3.85 6.98
C GLY A 57 14.02 2.38 7.33
N TYR A 58 13.46 1.46 6.55
CA TYR A 58 13.75 0.03 6.61
C TYR A 58 14.97 -0.28 5.76
N LYS A 59 16.03 -0.80 6.38
CA LYS A 59 17.21 -1.27 5.65
C LYS A 59 16.94 -2.65 5.07
N LEU A 60 16.91 -2.77 3.75
CA LEU A 60 16.84 -4.04 3.04
C LEU A 60 18.24 -4.47 2.62
N GLY A 61 18.72 -5.56 3.20
CA GLY A 61 20.03 -6.16 2.91
C GLY A 61 21.00 -6.15 4.10
N LYS A 62 22.12 -6.88 3.96
CA LYS A 62 23.24 -6.93 4.92
C LYS A 62 24.48 -6.30 4.27
N GLY A 63 25.16 -5.40 4.99
CA GLY A 63 26.44 -4.79 4.58
C GLY A 63 26.35 -3.31 4.17
N ARG A 64 27.45 -2.76 3.62
CA ARG A 64 27.59 -1.34 3.22
C ARG A 64 26.61 -0.87 2.13
N ASN A 65 26.08 -1.80 1.33
CA ASN A 65 25.13 -1.51 0.24
C ASN A 65 23.66 -1.75 0.62
N ALA A 66 23.35 -1.81 1.92
CA ALA A 66 21.96 -1.96 2.36
C ALA A 66 21.13 -0.75 1.89
N LYS A 67 20.08 -1.02 1.11
CA LYS A 67 19.18 0.02 0.60
C LYS A 67 18.21 0.43 1.69
N VAL A 68 17.95 1.73 1.81
CA VAL A 68 16.91 2.24 2.69
C VAL A 68 15.61 2.33 1.89
N LEU A 69 14.58 1.67 2.42
CA LEU A 69 13.23 1.65 1.86
C LEU A 69 12.26 2.20 2.91
N TYR A 70 11.17 2.77 2.46
CA TYR A 70 10.17 3.41 3.29
C TYR A 70 8.81 2.84 2.95
N LYS A 71 7.99 2.56 3.96
CA LYS A 71 6.63 2.11 3.67
C LYS A 71 5.77 3.29 3.26
N LYS A 72 5.13 3.23 2.09
CA LYS A 72 4.26 4.33 1.62
C LYS A 72 3.20 4.70 2.65
N THR A 73 2.55 3.71 3.26
CA THR A 73 1.54 3.90 4.31
C THR A 73 2.10 4.60 5.55
N GLU A 74 3.35 4.32 5.93
CA GLU A 74 4.00 4.96 7.08
C GLU A 74 4.42 6.39 6.76
N VAL A 75 4.92 6.63 5.53
CA VAL A 75 5.24 7.97 5.06
C VAL A 75 4.00 8.86 5.05
N LEU A 76 2.86 8.35 4.56
CA LEU A 76 1.61 9.09 4.53
C LEU A 76 1.13 9.44 5.94
N LYS A 77 1.13 8.48 6.87
CA LYS A 77 0.80 8.76 8.29
C LYS A 77 1.76 9.78 8.91
N TRP A 78 3.05 9.65 8.62
CA TRP A 78 4.06 10.60 9.09
C TRP A 78 3.81 12.01 8.54
N LEU A 79 3.47 12.13 7.26
CA LEU A 79 3.07 13.40 6.64
C LEU A 79 1.82 13.99 7.32
N GLU A 80 0.81 13.17 7.61
CA GLU A 80 -0.37 13.61 8.36
C GLU A 80 -0.01 14.13 9.75
N GLN A 81 0.92 13.46 10.45
CA GLN A 81 1.44 13.92 11.74
C GLN A 81 2.17 15.26 11.63
N GLN A 82 2.93 15.50 10.56
CA GLN A 82 3.62 16.78 10.34
C GLN A 82 2.66 17.93 10.04
N LYS A 83 1.52 17.68 9.39
CA LYS A 83 0.52 18.73 9.09
C LYS A 83 -0.26 19.22 10.32
N ILE A 84 -0.23 18.46 11.41
CA ILE A 84 -0.93 18.76 12.66
C ILE A 84 -0.03 19.60 13.62
N HIS A 85 1.24 19.79 13.26
CA HIS A 85 2.18 20.66 13.98
C HIS A 85 2.27 22.03 13.29
#